data_AF-A0A2U1PPG9-F1
#
_entry.id   AF-A0A2U1PPG9-F1
#
_cell.length_a   1.000
_cell.length_b   1.000
_cell.length_c   1.000
_cell.angle_alpha   90.00
_cell.angle_beta   90.00
_cell.angle_gamma   90.00
#
_symmetry.space_group_name_H-M   'P 1'
#
loop_
_entity.id
_entity.type
_entity.pdbx_description
1 polymer ?
#
loop_
_entity_poly.entity_id
_entity_poly.type
_entity_poly.pdbx_seq_one_letter_code
_entity_poly.pdbx_strand_id
1 'polypeptide(L)'
;MANHGFHLLVNLPLVSEVQGKDNFLLSIWYDKIPEKTIIWYPEGVLSDLQGRDVWSTGPPSDITYGVMNDTGNFVIVGNNSRKIWESFNFPTDTMLPTQVIEKGGAIYSKMSRVNFARGRFQLRLLQDGNLVLNTRDVASGFAYNAYYATKTDDPTNQPNSGEQLIFDATGFLYILRRNGKRYDLTPNQDRAPVW
;
A
#
# COMPACT_ATOMS: atom_id res chain seq x y z
N MET A 1 6.14 -9.60 -27.25
CA MET A 1 5.70 -8.62 -26.23
C MET A 1 5.66 -9.35 -24.91
N ALA A 2 6.53 -8.98 -23.97
CA ALA A 2 6.74 -9.73 -22.74
C ALA A 2 5.58 -9.51 -21.76
N ASN A 3 4.97 -10.60 -21.29
CA ASN A 3 3.89 -10.56 -20.32
C ASN A 3 4.50 -10.24 -18.94
N HIS A 4 4.29 -9.02 -18.44
CA HIS A 4 4.89 -8.55 -17.19
C HIS A 4 3.95 -8.80 -16.00
N GLY A 5 3.87 -10.07 -15.57
CA GLY A 5 3.98 -10.50 -14.17
C GLY A 5 2.88 -10.18 -13.15
N PHE A 6 1.82 -9.44 -13.48
CA PHE A 6 0.71 -9.17 -12.56
C PHE A 6 -0.60 -9.74 -13.08
N HIS A 7 -1.36 -10.37 -12.18
CA HIS A 7 -2.67 -10.92 -12.50
C HIS A 7 -3.71 -10.48 -11.49
N LEU A 8 -4.93 -10.27 -11.99
CA LEU A 8 -6.13 -10.04 -11.20
C LEU A 8 -6.92 -11.35 -11.16
N LEU A 9 -7.17 -11.89 -9.97
CA LEU A 9 -8.13 -12.97 -9.73
C LEU A 9 -9.22 -12.34 -8.90
N VAL A 10 -10.42 -12.51 -9.40
CA VAL A 10 -11.60 -12.60 -8.58
C VAL A 10 -11.65 -14.07 -8.15
N ASN A 11 -11.57 -14.37 -6.85
CA ASN A 11 -11.67 -15.71 -6.22
C ASN A 11 -10.39 -16.37 -5.71
N LEU A 12 -9.63 -15.71 -4.82
CA LEU A 12 -8.79 -16.49 -3.90
C LEU A 12 -9.65 -17.02 -2.75
N PRO A 13 -9.72 -18.36 -2.54
CA PRO A 13 -10.43 -18.92 -1.39
C PRO A 13 -9.71 -18.51 -0.11
N LEU A 14 -10.43 -17.81 0.76
CA LEU A 14 -9.98 -17.53 2.11
C LEU A 14 -10.11 -18.80 2.93
N VAL A 15 -9.00 -19.30 3.47
CA VAL A 15 -9.04 -20.32 4.51
C VAL A 15 -9.49 -19.63 5.80
N SER A 16 -10.79 -19.45 5.99
CA SER A 16 -11.34 -19.06 7.29
C SER A 16 -11.62 -20.31 8.11
N GLU A 17 -11.08 -20.42 9.32
CA GLU A 17 -11.43 -21.44 10.32
C GLU A 17 -12.89 -21.32 10.84
N VAL A 18 -13.71 -20.46 10.24
CA VAL A 18 -15.14 -20.39 10.51
C VAL A 18 -15.84 -21.39 9.58
N GLN A 19 -16.38 -22.45 10.17
CA GLN A 19 -17.12 -23.51 9.50
C GLN A 19 -18.07 -22.99 8.39
N GLY A 20 -17.81 -23.44 7.16
CA GLY A 20 -18.87 -23.65 6.15
C GLY A 20 -19.22 -22.50 5.19
N LYS A 21 -18.36 -21.51 4.94
CA LYS A 21 -18.60 -20.52 3.88
C LYS A 21 -17.36 -20.27 3.02
N ASP A 22 -17.48 -20.54 1.73
CA ASP A 22 -16.49 -20.18 0.71
C ASP A 22 -16.42 -18.65 0.60
N ASN A 23 -15.49 -18.05 1.34
CA ASN A 23 -15.23 -16.62 1.27
C ASN A 23 -14.16 -16.36 0.20
N PHE A 24 -14.45 -15.46 -0.74
CA PHE A 24 -13.53 -15.07 -1.81
C PHE A 24 -12.93 -13.69 -1.55
N LEU A 25 -11.62 -13.55 -1.78
CA LEU A 25 -10.92 -12.27 -1.75
C LEU A 25 -10.59 -11.81 -3.17
N LEU A 26 -10.96 -10.57 -3.52
CA LEU A 26 -10.34 -9.88 -4.66
C LEU A 26 -8.93 -9.50 -4.27
N SER A 27 -7.95 -9.87 -5.07
CA SER A 27 -6.57 -9.47 -4.82
C SER A 27 -5.77 -9.34 -6.10
N ILE A 28 -4.68 -8.60 -5.99
CA ILE A 28 -3.61 -8.54 -6.97
C ILE A 28 -2.43 -9.28 -6.36
N TRP A 29 -1.79 -10.17 -7.12
CA TRP A 29 -0.55 -10.83 -6.74
C TRP A 29 0.49 -10.71 -7.84
N TYR A 30 1.74 -10.96 -7.45
CA TYR A 30 2.85 -11.10 -8.37
C TYR A 30 2.99 -12.56 -8.82
N ASP A 31 2.89 -12.82 -10.11
CA ASP A 31 2.81 -14.19 -10.66
C ASP A 31 4.16 -14.90 -10.71
N LYS A 32 5.23 -14.14 -10.91
CA LYS A 32 6.57 -14.70 -11.13
C LYS A 32 7.30 -15.07 -9.82
N ILE A 33 6.65 -14.94 -8.66
CA ILE A 33 7.18 -15.41 -7.38
C ILE A 33 6.54 -16.77 -7.05
N PRO A 34 7.33 -17.83 -6.75
CA PRO A 34 6.81 -19.18 -6.52
C PRO A 34 5.73 -19.25 -5.43
N GLU A 35 5.87 -18.43 -4.39
CA GLU A 35 4.82 -18.20 -3.41
C GLU A 35 3.94 -17.05 -3.87
N LYS A 36 2.66 -17.34 -4.20
CA LYS A 36 1.69 -16.32 -4.60
C LYS A 36 1.62 -15.23 -3.54
N THR A 37 2.27 -14.11 -3.85
CA THR A 37 2.41 -12.98 -2.94
C THR A 37 1.34 -11.97 -3.28
N ILE A 38 0.31 -11.88 -2.43
CA ILE A 38 -0.72 -10.85 -2.55
C ILE A 38 -0.06 -9.50 -2.27
N ILE A 39 -0.15 -8.59 -3.23
CA ILE A 39 0.43 -7.25 -3.18
C ILE A 39 -0.61 -6.15 -2.96
N TRP A 40 -1.88 -6.47 -3.21
CA TRP A 40 -3.00 -5.57 -2.92
C TRP A 40 -4.30 -6.35 -2.75
N TYR A 41 -5.20 -5.84 -1.91
CA TYR A 41 -6.56 -6.34 -1.69
C TYR A 41 -7.42 -5.20 -1.12
N PRO A 42 -8.74 -5.19 -1.36
CA PRO A 42 -9.62 -4.19 -0.78
C PRO A 42 -9.83 -4.46 0.71
N GLU A 43 -9.96 -3.38 1.49
CA GLU A 43 -10.46 -3.46 2.86
C GLU A 43 -11.98 -3.71 2.84
N GLY A 44 -12.37 -4.96 2.63
CA GLY A 44 -13.76 -5.40 2.55
C GLY A 44 -13.97 -6.50 1.49
N VAL A 45 -14.96 -7.37 1.71
CA VAL A 45 -15.40 -8.35 0.70
C VAL A 45 -16.11 -7.58 -0.41
N LEU A 46 -16.00 -7.98 -1.68
CA LEU A 46 -16.63 -7.27 -2.80
C LEU A 46 -18.09 -7.63 -3.06
N SER A 47 -18.63 -8.63 -2.37
CA SER A 47 -20.05 -8.99 -2.40
C SER A 47 -20.32 -9.87 -1.19
N ASP A 48 -21.45 -9.70 -0.52
CA ASP A 48 -21.95 -10.83 0.28
C ASP A 48 -22.59 -11.88 -0.64
N LEU A 49 -22.90 -13.06 -0.10
CA LEU A 49 -23.52 -14.18 -0.83
C LEU A 49 -24.87 -13.84 -1.48
N GLN A 50 -25.39 -12.62 -1.31
CA GLN A 50 -26.65 -12.13 -1.85
C GLN A 50 -26.45 -11.16 -3.04
N GLY A 51 -25.20 -10.96 -3.50
CA GLY A 51 -24.89 -10.09 -4.63
C GLY A 51 -25.04 -8.60 -4.34
N ARG A 52 -24.96 -8.19 -3.06
CA ARG A 52 -25.01 -6.78 -2.68
C ARG A 52 -23.62 -6.16 -2.84
N ASP A 53 -23.55 -4.98 -3.46
CA ASP A 53 -22.32 -4.21 -3.59
C ASP A 53 -21.80 -3.80 -2.21
N VAL A 54 -20.67 -4.35 -1.81
CA VAL A 54 -20.03 -4.04 -0.52
C VAL A 54 -18.94 -2.96 -0.68
N TRP A 55 -18.51 -2.68 -1.91
CA TRP A 55 -17.57 -1.61 -2.23
C TRP A 55 -17.82 -1.03 -3.63
N SER A 56 -17.77 0.29 -3.76
CA SER A 56 -17.87 1.02 -5.03
C SER A 56 -16.95 2.25 -5.02
N THR A 57 -16.35 2.58 -6.16
CA THR A 57 -15.48 3.76 -6.33
C THR A 57 -16.21 5.01 -6.79
N GLY A 58 -17.54 4.98 -6.97
CA GLY A 58 -18.33 6.13 -7.39
C GLY A 58 -19.62 5.78 -8.16
N PRO A 59 -20.36 6.79 -8.66
CA PRO A 59 -21.55 6.55 -9.47
C PRO A 59 -21.17 5.81 -10.78
N PRO A 60 -21.92 4.76 -11.18
CA PRO A 60 -21.60 3.94 -12.35
C PRO A 60 -21.49 4.72 -13.67
N SER A 61 -22.16 5.87 -13.77
CA SER A 61 -22.24 6.69 -14.99
C SER A 61 -20.91 7.33 -15.41
N ASP A 62 -19.94 7.38 -14.51
CA ASP A 62 -18.67 8.09 -14.74
C ASP A 62 -17.50 7.14 -15.07
N ILE A 63 -17.70 5.83 -14.98
CA ILE A 63 -16.65 4.80 -15.16
C ILE A 63 -16.64 4.30 -16.61
N THR A 64 -15.45 4.25 -17.22
CA THR A 64 -15.27 3.72 -18.57
C THR A 64 -14.60 2.35 -18.56
N TYR A 65 -13.45 2.20 -17.88
CA TYR A 65 -12.71 0.93 -17.80
C TYR A 65 -11.77 0.88 -16.59
N GLY A 66 -11.33 -0.32 -16.23
CA GLY A 66 -10.21 -0.56 -15.32
C GLY A 66 -9.00 -1.09 -16.08
N VAL A 67 -7.81 -0.68 -15.69
CA VAL A 67 -6.54 -1.14 -16.29
C VAL A 67 -5.51 -1.41 -15.22
N MET A 68 -4.78 -2.52 -15.34
CA MET A 68 -3.56 -2.79 -14.58
C MET A 68 -2.38 -2.37 -15.44
N ASN A 69 -1.55 -1.46 -14.94
CA ASN A 69 -0.35 -1.03 -15.66
C ASN A 69 0.84 -1.95 -15.34
N ASP A 70 1.95 -1.75 -16.05
CA ASP A 70 3.18 -2.55 -15.87
C ASP A 70 3.87 -2.33 -14.51
N THR A 71 3.43 -1.34 -13.72
CA THR A 71 3.92 -1.13 -12.35
C THR A 71 3.09 -1.90 -11.31
N GLY A 72 2.03 -2.59 -11.72
CA GLY A 72 1.09 -3.28 -10.83
C GLY A 72 0.05 -2.36 -10.18
N ASN A 73 -0.01 -1.08 -10.60
CA ASN A 73 -1.05 -0.16 -10.18
C ASN A 73 -2.33 -0.45 -10.97
N PHE A 74 -3.42 -0.76 -10.26
CA PHE A 74 -4.72 -0.95 -10.86
C PHE A 74 -5.48 0.37 -10.80
N VAL A 75 -5.86 0.88 -11.97
CA VAL A 75 -6.46 2.21 -12.13
C VAL A 75 -7.86 2.07 -12.72
N ILE A 76 -8.82 2.73 -12.09
CA ILE A 76 -10.17 2.90 -12.64
C ILE A 76 -10.21 4.26 -13.33
N VAL A 77 -10.52 4.23 -14.62
CA VAL A 77 -10.53 5.39 -15.51
C VAL A 77 -11.97 5.70 -15.90
N GLY A 78 -12.33 6.97 -15.75
CA GLY A 78 -13.62 7.50 -16.15
C GLY A 78 -13.61 8.24 -17.46
N ASN A 79 -14.74 8.89 -17.74
CA ASN A 79 -14.90 9.73 -18.93
C ASN A 79 -13.76 10.76 -19.04
N ASN A 80 -13.35 11.06 -20.27
CA ASN A 80 -12.22 11.94 -20.60
C ASN A 80 -10.87 11.47 -20.04
N SER A 81 -10.69 10.17 -19.85
CA SER A 81 -9.44 9.57 -19.34
C SER A 81 -9.04 10.03 -17.94
N ARG A 82 -10.00 10.53 -17.14
CA ARG A 82 -9.74 10.94 -15.76
C ARG A 82 -9.49 9.70 -14.89
N LYS A 83 -8.38 9.66 -14.16
CA LYS A 83 -8.18 8.67 -13.09
C LYS A 83 -9.18 8.95 -11.96
N ILE A 84 -10.10 8.02 -11.72
CA ILE A 84 -11.10 8.11 -10.65
C ILE A 84 -10.53 7.52 -9.36
N TRP A 85 -9.82 6.40 -9.49
CA TRP A 85 -9.28 5.64 -8.38
C TRP A 85 -8.05 4.86 -8.83
N GLU A 86 -7.10 4.65 -7.92
CA GLU A 86 -5.93 3.79 -8.18
C GLU A 86 -5.49 3.05 -6.91
N SER A 87 -5.07 1.80 -7.05
CA SER A 87 -4.73 0.93 -5.92
C SER A 87 -3.55 1.45 -5.11
N PHE A 88 -2.62 2.18 -5.74
CA PHE A 88 -1.44 2.72 -5.07
C PHE A 88 -1.76 3.81 -4.05
N ASN A 89 -2.91 4.49 -4.17
CA ASN A 89 -3.39 5.45 -3.18
C ASN A 89 -4.05 4.78 -1.96
N PHE A 90 -4.21 3.45 -2.01
CA PHE A 90 -4.79 2.63 -0.94
C PHE A 90 -3.87 1.43 -0.66
N PRO A 91 -2.64 1.66 -0.17
CA PRO A 91 -1.72 0.58 0.18
C PRO A 91 -2.32 -0.30 1.29
N THR A 92 -1.91 -1.57 1.30
CA THR A 92 -2.29 -2.55 2.33
C THR A 92 -1.15 -2.75 3.33
N ASP A 93 -0.49 -3.91 3.28
CA ASP A 93 0.64 -4.28 4.14
C ASP A 93 2.00 -4.23 3.46
N THR A 94 2.02 -4.03 2.15
CA THR A 94 3.24 -4.00 1.34
C THR A 94 3.31 -2.72 0.52
N MET A 95 4.47 -2.05 0.55
CA MET A 95 4.78 -0.97 -0.39
C MET A 95 5.41 -1.56 -1.64
N LEU A 96 4.99 -1.10 -2.82
CA LEU A 96 5.50 -1.59 -4.09
C LEU A 96 6.46 -0.60 -4.76
N PRO A 97 7.41 -1.07 -5.59
CA PRO A 97 8.21 -0.17 -6.41
C PRO A 97 7.32 0.76 -7.23
N THR A 98 7.77 2.00 -7.43
CA THR A 98 7.05 3.15 -7.99
C THR A 98 5.92 3.73 -7.13
N GLN A 99 5.66 3.18 -5.95
CA GLN A 99 4.64 3.73 -5.04
C GLN A 99 5.16 4.94 -4.26
N VAL A 100 4.25 5.88 -4.03
CA VAL A 100 4.49 7.09 -3.23
C VAL A 100 3.48 7.13 -2.09
N ILE A 101 3.95 7.41 -0.88
CA ILE A 101 3.10 7.71 0.28
C ILE A 101 3.27 9.19 0.62
N GLU A 102 2.18 9.93 0.50
CA GLU A 102 2.10 11.32 0.91
C GLU A 102 2.10 11.46 2.44
N LYS A 103 2.42 12.66 2.96
CA LYS A 103 2.24 12.98 4.38
C LYS A 103 0.83 12.63 4.86
N GLY A 104 0.76 12.06 6.05
CA GLY A 104 -0.46 11.52 6.65
C GLY A 104 -0.79 10.11 6.20
N GLY A 105 -0.12 9.59 5.16
CA GLY A 105 -0.27 8.22 4.70
C GLY A 105 0.39 7.20 5.62
N ALA A 106 -0.11 5.96 5.56
CA ALA A 106 0.39 4.85 6.34
C ALA A 106 0.21 3.51 5.65
N ILE A 107 1.06 2.55 6.00
CA ILE A 107 0.95 1.11 5.68
C ILE A 107 0.75 0.37 6.98
N TYR A 108 -0.09 -0.66 6.97
CA TYR A 108 -0.44 -1.46 8.14
C TYR A 108 -0.09 -2.92 7.91
N SER A 109 0.55 -3.58 8.87
CA SER A 109 0.73 -5.03 8.78
C SER A 109 -0.63 -5.74 8.68
N LYS A 110 -0.66 -6.97 8.16
CA LYS A 110 -1.82 -7.85 8.34
C LYS A 110 -2.03 -8.22 9.81
N MET A 111 -3.27 -8.57 10.15
CA MET A 111 -3.63 -9.10 11.47
C MET A 111 -3.05 -10.50 11.68
N SER A 112 -3.09 -11.34 10.65
CA SER A 112 -2.40 -12.64 10.62
C SER A 112 -2.16 -13.10 9.18
N ARG A 113 -1.57 -14.29 8.99
CA ARG A 113 -1.37 -14.90 7.66
C ARG A 113 -2.69 -15.10 6.90
N VAL A 114 -3.79 -15.34 7.60
CA VAL A 114 -5.11 -15.64 7.03
C VAL A 114 -6.14 -14.54 7.29
N ASN A 115 -5.80 -13.53 8.10
CA ASN A 115 -6.66 -12.40 8.40
C ASN A 115 -6.04 -11.12 7.81
N PHE A 116 -6.65 -10.66 6.72
CA PHE A 116 -6.22 -9.51 5.91
C PHE A 116 -6.61 -8.15 6.53
N ALA A 117 -7.29 -8.12 7.67
CA ALA A 117 -7.57 -6.86 8.37
C ALA A 117 -6.27 -6.17 8.84
N ARG A 118 -6.34 -4.85 9.05
CA ARG A 118 -5.21 -4.06 9.60
C ARG A 118 -4.79 -4.56 10.97
N GLY A 119 -3.52 -4.92 11.08
CA GLY A 119 -2.87 -5.39 12.29
C GLY A 119 -2.32 -4.27 13.17
N ARG A 120 -1.38 -4.67 14.04
CA ARG A 120 -0.83 -3.82 15.11
C ARG A 120 0.36 -2.97 14.69
N PHE A 121 1.07 -3.31 13.62
CA PHE A 121 2.25 -2.57 13.20
C PHE A 121 1.89 -1.61 12.08
N GLN A 122 2.44 -0.41 12.13
CA GLN A 122 2.21 0.61 11.10
C GLN A 122 3.51 1.37 10.81
N LEU A 123 3.72 1.67 9.53
CA LEU A 123 4.70 2.63 9.02
C LEU A 123 3.92 3.88 8.61
N ARG A 124 4.28 5.06 9.14
CA ARG A 124 3.54 6.29 8.86
C ARG A 124 4.47 7.43 8.51
N LEU A 125 4.15 8.16 7.44
CA LEU A 125 4.72 9.48 7.22
C LEU A 125 3.81 10.50 7.91
N LEU A 126 4.26 11.07 9.01
CA LEU A 126 3.47 12.01 9.79
C LEU A 126 3.34 13.37 9.07
N GLN A 127 2.36 14.18 9.48
CA GLN A 127 2.12 15.50 8.89
C GLN A 127 3.29 16.49 9.10
N ASP A 128 4.11 16.27 10.13
CA ASP A 128 5.32 17.04 10.41
C ASP A 128 6.52 16.68 9.49
N GLY A 129 6.39 15.60 8.72
CA GLY A 129 7.43 15.09 7.82
C GLY A 129 8.32 14.00 8.44
N ASN A 130 8.05 13.56 9.67
CA ASN A 130 8.76 12.45 10.29
C ASN A 130 8.17 11.11 9.83
N LEU A 131 9.03 10.19 9.37
CA LEU A 131 8.61 8.81 9.12
C LEU A 131 8.83 7.98 10.39
N VAL A 132 7.78 7.32 10.85
CA VAL A 132 7.80 6.54 12.09
C VAL A 132 7.32 5.11 11.89
N LEU A 133 7.90 4.20 12.66
CA LEU A 133 7.36 2.87 12.89
C LEU A 133 6.89 2.79 14.34
N ASN A 134 5.63 2.41 14.51
CA ASN A 134 5.02 2.28 15.82
C ASN A 134 3.95 1.19 15.83
N THR A 135 3.49 0.83 17.02
CA THR A 135 2.33 -0.05 17.18
C THR A 135 1.05 0.77 17.34
N ARG A 136 -0.09 0.14 17.06
CA ARG A 136 -1.42 0.66 17.39
C ARG A 136 -2.25 -0.38 18.12
N ASP A 137 -3.19 0.11 18.90
CA ASP A 137 -4.32 -0.69 19.34
C ASP A 137 -5.24 -0.98 18.15
N VAL A 138 -5.58 -2.26 17.94
CA VAL A 138 -6.33 -2.68 16.75
C VAL A 138 -7.77 -2.17 16.80
N ALA A 139 -8.37 -2.18 18.00
CA ALA A 139 -9.77 -1.83 18.22
C ALA A 139 -10.03 -0.33 18.14
N SER A 140 -9.28 0.47 18.90
CA SER A 140 -9.44 1.93 18.97
C SER A 140 -8.67 2.70 17.89
N GLY A 141 -7.64 2.10 17.30
CA GLY A 141 -6.71 2.79 16.41
C GLY A 141 -5.75 3.75 17.11
N PHE A 142 -5.72 3.75 18.45
CA PHE A 142 -4.76 4.52 19.21
C PHE A 142 -3.31 4.14 18.84
N ALA A 143 -2.52 5.13 18.46
CA ALA A 143 -1.13 4.97 18.07
C ALA A 143 -0.22 5.12 19.29
N TYR A 144 0.55 4.08 19.61
CA TYR A 144 1.55 4.12 20.68
C TYR A 144 2.83 4.82 20.24
N ASN A 145 3.74 5.05 21.19
CA ASN A 145 5.04 5.66 20.93
C ASN A 145 5.81 4.90 19.84
N ALA A 146 6.51 5.67 19.01
CA ALA A 146 7.36 5.11 17.96
C ALA A 146 8.59 4.43 18.56
N TYR A 147 8.88 3.23 18.07
CA TYR A 147 10.12 2.52 18.37
C TYR A 147 11.22 2.83 17.34
N TYR A 148 10.86 3.44 16.20
CA TYR A 148 11.79 3.99 15.23
C TYR A 148 11.23 5.26 14.60
N ALA A 149 12.10 6.25 14.36
CA ALA A 149 11.76 7.51 13.72
C ALA A 149 12.97 8.04 12.93
N THR A 150 12.74 8.60 11.75
CA THR A 150 13.79 9.13 10.86
C THR A 150 14.30 10.51 11.28
N LYS A 151 13.55 11.22 12.12
CA LYS A 151 13.85 12.61 12.53
C LYS A 151 13.96 13.54 11.32
N THR A 152 13.04 13.34 10.39
CA THR A 152 12.90 14.17 9.18
C THR A 152 11.81 15.23 9.34
N ASP A 153 11.34 15.49 10.56
CA ASP A 153 10.62 16.71 10.91
C ASP A 153 11.61 17.86 11.18
N ASP A 154 11.28 19.06 10.69
CA ASP A 154 12.02 20.28 11.00
C ASP A 154 11.04 21.44 11.21
N PRO A 155 10.51 21.64 12.42
CA PRO A 155 9.56 22.72 12.71
C PRO A 155 10.20 24.11 12.57
N THR A 156 11.54 24.20 12.62
CA THR A 156 12.28 25.47 12.50
C THR A 156 12.55 25.85 11.04
N ASN A 157 12.59 24.88 10.14
CA ASN A 157 12.80 25.06 8.71
C ASN A 157 11.98 24.02 7.94
N GLN A 158 10.68 24.28 7.79
CA GLN A 158 9.74 23.36 7.14
C GLN A 158 10.18 22.82 5.76
N PRO A 159 10.90 23.57 4.90
CA PRO A 159 11.51 23.00 3.70
C PRO A 159 12.38 21.75 3.92
N ASN A 160 12.96 21.56 5.11
CA ASN A 160 13.74 20.36 5.44
C ASN A 160 12.90 19.17 5.90
N SER A 161 11.61 19.39 6.18
CA SER A 161 10.69 18.31 6.54
C SER A 161 10.48 17.34 5.39
N GLY A 162 10.27 16.06 5.72
CA GLY A 162 9.79 15.05 4.78
C GLY A 162 8.44 15.43 4.15
N GLU A 163 8.29 15.13 2.87
CA GLU A 163 7.08 15.38 2.08
C GLU A 163 6.46 14.08 1.57
N GLN A 164 7.28 13.15 1.08
CA GLN A 164 6.84 11.89 0.50
C GLN A 164 7.79 10.76 0.91
N LEU A 165 7.24 9.58 1.17
CA LEU A 165 8.01 8.33 1.17
C LEU A 165 7.89 7.71 -0.23
N ILE A 166 9.02 7.42 -0.86
CA ILE A 166 9.07 6.92 -2.23
C ILE A 166 9.83 5.61 -2.25
N PHE A 167 9.21 4.59 -2.83
CA PHE A 167 9.88 3.36 -3.24
C PHE A 167 10.02 3.42 -4.75
N ASP A 168 11.20 3.68 -5.28
CA ASP A 168 11.36 3.92 -6.72
C ASP A 168 11.52 2.63 -7.53
N ALA A 169 11.47 2.75 -8.87
CA ALA A 169 11.61 1.63 -9.80
C ALA A 169 12.97 0.92 -9.72
N THR A 170 13.98 1.57 -9.16
CA THR A 170 15.35 1.04 -9.03
C THR A 170 15.57 0.31 -7.71
N GLY A 171 14.58 0.31 -6.83
CA GLY A 171 14.64 -0.41 -5.56
C GLY A 171 15.08 0.44 -4.37
N PHE A 172 15.23 1.76 -4.53
CA PHE A 172 15.57 2.64 -3.41
C PHE A 172 14.31 3.08 -2.67
N LEU A 173 14.37 3.01 -1.35
CA LEU A 173 13.36 3.54 -0.45
C LEU A 173 13.94 4.79 0.23
N TYR A 174 13.29 5.94 0.06
CA TYR A 174 13.77 7.20 0.60
C TYR A 174 12.63 8.18 0.90
N ILE A 175 12.93 9.17 1.74
CA ILE A 175 12.04 10.30 1.99
C ILE A 175 12.46 11.46 1.11
N LEU A 176 11.56 11.96 0.27
CA LEU A 176 11.73 13.23 -0.43
C LEU A 176 11.30 14.36 0.51
N ARG A 177 12.21 15.30 0.77
CA ARG A 177 11.93 16.52 1.55
C ARG A 177 11.32 17.60 0.67
N ARG A 178 10.65 18.58 1.29
CA ARG A 178 10.05 19.74 0.60
C ARG A 178 11.05 20.57 -0.21
N ASN A 179 12.31 20.62 0.24
CA ASN A 179 13.41 21.27 -0.46
C ASN A 179 13.97 20.45 -1.64
N GLY A 180 13.37 19.30 -1.97
CA GLY A 180 13.78 18.41 -3.06
C GLY A 180 14.94 17.46 -2.72
N LYS A 181 15.54 17.56 -1.52
CA LYS A 181 16.62 16.64 -1.10
C LYS A 181 16.05 15.30 -0.61
N ARG A 182 16.82 14.23 -0.83
CA ARG A 182 16.49 12.88 -0.35
C ARG A 182 17.06 12.62 1.04
N TYR A 183 16.39 11.74 1.77
CA TYR A 183 16.91 11.04 2.95
C TYR A 183 16.73 9.54 2.69
N ASP A 184 17.84 8.85 2.41
CA ASP A 184 17.80 7.45 1.98
C ASP A 184 17.60 6.51 3.17
N LEU A 185 16.70 5.53 3.02
CA LEU A 185 16.41 4.51 4.02
C LEU A 185 17.08 3.18 3.69
N THR A 186 17.29 2.91 2.40
CA THR A 186 18.12 1.81 1.91
C THR A 186 19.58 2.25 1.84
N PRO A 187 20.56 1.41 2.26
CA PRO A 187 21.98 1.72 2.13
C PRO A 187 22.37 1.93 0.67
N ASN A 188 23.25 2.90 0.40
CA ASN A 188 23.95 2.95 -0.88
C ASN A 188 24.81 1.69 -1.01
N GLN A 189 24.60 0.92 -2.09
CA GLN A 189 25.37 -0.31 -2.37
C GLN A 189 26.89 -0.07 -2.45
N ASP A 190 27.34 1.17 -2.59
CA ASP A 190 28.77 1.56 -2.52
C ASP A 190 29.40 1.44 -1.11
N ARG A 191 28.63 1.01 -0.10
CA ARG A 191 29.12 0.75 1.26
C ARG A 191 28.63 -0.59 1.81
N ALA A 192 28.67 -1.65 1.01
CA ALA A 192 28.65 -2.99 1.61
C ALA A 192 29.90 -3.14 2.51
N PRO A 193 29.78 -3.57 3.78
CA PRO A 193 30.93 -3.98 4.56
C PRO A 193 31.55 -5.17 3.84
N VAL A 194 32.85 -5.07 3.54
CA VAL A 194 33.65 -6.25 3.21
C VAL A 194 33.79 -7.01 4.53
N TRP A 195 33.05 -8.12 4.67
CA TRP A 195 33.27 -9.09 5.74
C TRP A 195 34.38 -10.05 5.35
#